data_AF-A0A4V2UFV5-F1
#
_entry.id   AF-A0A4V2UFV5-F1
#
_cell.length_a   1.000
_cell.length_b   1.000
_cell.length_c   1.000
_cell.angle_alpha   90.00
_cell.angle_beta   90.00
_cell.angle_gamma   90.00
#
_symmetry.space_group_name_H-M   'P 1'
#
loop_
_entity.id
_entity.type
_entity.pdbx_description
1 polymer ?
#
loop_
_entity_poly.entity_id
_entity_poly.type
_entity_poly.pdbx_seq_one_letter_code
_entity_poly.pdbx_strand_id
1 'polypeptide(L)' 'MPFAQTQVRDYAVVIHAGNDAWTWQVMDFDARVAASGEAPDRESAWRSGLFAAEAVGVLVRIGRRA' A
#
# COMPACT_ATOMS: atom_id res chain seq x y z
N MET A 1 0.50 5.24 -18.51
CA MET A 1 1.35 4.99 -17.33
C MET A 1 1.16 3.55 -16.90
N PRO A 2 2.20 2.71 -16.81
CA PRO A 2 2.05 1.33 -16.34
C PRO A 2 2.03 1.33 -14.80
N PHE A 3 0.91 0.95 -14.21
CA PHE A 3 0.80 0.66 -12.77
C PHE A 3 1.06 -0.83 -12.54
N ALA A 4 1.67 -1.18 -11.42
CA ALA A 4 1.73 -2.56 -10.93
C ALA A 4 0.85 -2.65 -9.69
N GLN A 5 -0.16 -3.50 -9.76
CA GLN A 5 -1.07 -3.79 -8.64
C GLN A 5 -0.80 -5.22 -8.18
N THR A 6 -0.79 -5.42 -6.87
CA THR A 6 -0.71 -6.75 -6.28
C THR A 6 -1.51 -6.76 -5.00
N GLN A 7 -2.23 -7.85 -4.80
CA GLN A 7 -3.11 -8.03 -3.66
C GLN A 7 -2.36 -8.69 -2.52
N VAL A 8 -2.49 -8.11 -1.33
CA VAL A 8 -1.97 -8.67 -0.08
C VAL A 8 -3.15 -8.73 0.89
N ARG A 9 -3.72 -9.93 1.06
CA ARG A 9 -4.94 -10.17 1.86
C ARG A 9 -6.13 -9.37 1.32
N ASP A 10 -6.79 -8.61 2.19
CA ASP A 10 -7.95 -7.76 1.90
C ASP A 10 -7.57 -6.36 1.38
N TYR A 11 -6.29 -6.14 1.10
CA TYR A 11 -5.76 -4.85 0.67
C TYR A 11 -5.04 -4.96 -0.67
N ALA A 12 -5.13 -3.91 -1.47
CA ALA A 12 -4.33 -3.75 -2.68
C ALA A 12 -3.22 -2.73 -2.44
N VAL A 13 -2.02 -3.07 -2.91
CA VAL A 13 -0.90 -2.13 -2.99
C VAL A 13 -0.83 -1.59 -4.41
N VAL A 14 -0.86 -0.27 -4.53
CA VAL A 14 -0.71 0.44 -5.81
C VAL A 14 0.52 1.32 -5.74
N ILE A 15 1.37 1.22 -6.77
CA ILE A 15 2.54 2.09 -6.93
C ILE A 15 2.38 2.99 -8.16
N HIS A 16 2.71 4.27 -7.99
CA HIS A 16 2.72 5.25 -9.06
C HIS A 16 4.12 5.87 -9.18
N ALA A 17 4.59 6.00 -10.41
CA ALA A 17 5.77 6.79 -10.72
C ALA A 17 5.38 8.28 -10.76
N GLY A 18 5.99 9.09 -9.89
CA GLY A 18 6.01 10.54 -10.01
C GLY A 18 7.28 11.00 -10.74
N ASN A 19 7.39 12.32 -10.96
CA ASN A 19 8.54 12.89 -11.66
C ASN A 19 9.84 12.76 -10.84
N ASP A 20 9.77 12.99 -9.53
CA ASP A 20 10.94 13.03 -8.64
C ASP A 20 10.94 11.91 -7.58
N ALA A 21 9.80 11.24 -7.40
CA ALA A 21 9.63 10.19 -6.39
C ALA A 21 8.58 9.16 -6.84
N TRP A 22 8.68 7.95 -6.29
CA TRP A 22 7.66 6.92 -6.40
C TRP A 22 6.71 7.03 -5.22
N THR A 23 5.41 6.93 -5.47
CA THR A 23 4.41 6.91 -4.41
C THR A 23 3.79 5.52 -4.32
N TRP A 24 3.48 5.09 -3.11
CA TRP A 24 2.74 3.86 -2.86
C TRP A 24 1.50 4.15 -2.02
N GLN A 25 0.44 3.37 -2.26
CA GLN A 25 -0.82 3.45 -1.55
C GLN A 25 -1.31 2.04 -1.22
N VAL A 26 -1.83 1.87 -0.01
CA VAL A 26 -2.56 0.68 0.44
C VAL A 26 -4.03 1.04 0.50
N MET A 27 -4.85 0.29 -0.23
CA MET A 27 -6.28 0.51 -0.31
C MET A 27 -7.07 -0.74 0.05
N ASP A 28 -8.22 -0.58 0.70
CA ASP A 28 -9.17 -1.66 0.92
C ASP A 28 -10.01 -1.95 -0.34
N PHE A 29 -10.88 -2.96 -0.29
CA PHE A 29 -11.75 -3.32 -1.42
C PHE A 29 -12.83 -2.26 -1.75
N ASP A 30 -13.08 -1.32 -0.85
CA ASP A 30 -13.96 -0.17 -1.08
C ASP A 30 -13.19 1.03 -1.67
N ALA A 31 -11.95 0.80 -2.13
CA ALA A 31 -11.03 1.79 -2.68
C ALA A 31 -10.67 2.93 -1.70
N ARG A 32 -10.79 2.70 -0.39
CA ARG A 32 -10.37 3.68 0.62
C ARG A 32 -8.89 3.50 0.93
N VAL A 33 -8.15 4.61 0.92
CA VAL A 33 -6.73 4.62 1.25
C VAL A 33 -6.56 4.41 2.76
N ALA A 34 -5.94 3.30 3.13
CA ALA A 34 -5.61 2.97 4.52
C ALA A 34 -4.22 3.48 4.92
N ALA A 35 -3.27 3.54 3.97
CA ALA A 35 -1.93 4.09 4.17
C ALA A 35 -1.33 4.55 2.84
N SER A 36 -0.40 5.50 2.88
CA SER A 36 0.34 5.95 1.72
C SER A 36 1.70 6.51 2.10
N GLY A 37 2.61 6.56 1.13
CA GLY A 37 3.89 7.22 1.31
C GLY A 37 4.66 7.41 0.01
N GLU A 38 5.82 8.06 0.15
CA GLU A 38 6.77 8.31 -0.93
C GLU A 38 8.03 7.46 -0.73
N ALA A 39 8.70 7.15 -1.83
CA ALA A 39 9.96 6.43 -1.86
C ALA A 39 10.83 6.92 -3.04
N PRO A 40 12.16 6.85 -2.91
CA PRO A 40 13.07 7.34 -3.95
C PRO A 40 13.06 6.47 -5.22
N ASP A 41 12.67 5.20 -5.11
CA ASP A 41 12.70 4.25 -6.21
C ASP A 41 11.53 3.25 -6.15
N ARG A 42 11.30 2.56 -7.27
CA ARG A 42 10.20 1.60 -7.45
C ARG A 42 10.23 0.46 -6.44
N GLU A 43 11.42 -0.09 -6.16
CA GLU A 43 11.57 -1.25 -5.28
C GLU A 43 11.31 -0.85 -3.83
N SER A 44 11.81 0.30 -3.41
CA SER A 44 11.51 0.89 -2.11
C SER A 44 10.00 1.16 -1.97
N ALA A 45 9.35 1.76 -2.97
CA ALA A 45 7.90 1.98 -2.95
C ALA A 45 7.12 0.66 -2.82
N TRP A 46 7.53 -0.35 -3.58
CA TRP A 46 6.94 -1.68 -3.58
C TRP A 46 7.06 -2.36 -2.20
N ARG A 47 8.27 -2.37 -1.62
CA ARG A 47 8.53 -2.95 -0.29
C ARG A 47 7.78 -2.22 0.83
N SER A 48 7.78 -0.89 0.80
CA SER A 48 7.06 -0.07 1.77
C SER A 48 5.55 -0.32 1.70
N GLY A 49 4.99 -0.40 0.48
CA GLY A 49 3.58 -0.72 0.28
C GLY A 49 3.21 -2.12 0.80
N LEU A 50 4.02 -3.14 0.51
CA LEU A 50 3.81 -4.51 1.02
C LEU A 50 3.85 -4.55 2.55
N PHE A 51 4.85 -3.92 3.17
CA PHE A 51 4.97 -3.83 4.62
C PHE A 51 3.74 -3.15 5.25
N ALA A 52 3.33 -2.01 4.69
CA ALA A 52 2.17 -1.27 5.18
C ALA A 52 0.88 -2.09 5.05
N ALA A 53 0.66 -2.81 3.94
CA ALA A 53 -0.52 -3.66 3.76
C ALA A 53 -0.61 -4.77 4.83
N GLU A 54 0.52 -5.39 5.15
CA GLU A 54 0.59 -6.40 6.21
C GLU A 54 0.30 -5.80 7.59
N ALA A 55 0.89 -4.64 7.90
CA ALA A 55 0.68 -3.94 9.17
C ALA A 55 -0.78 -3.49 9.35
N VAL A 56 -1.38 -2.87 8.33
CA VAL A 56 -2.80 -2.46 8.33
C VAL A 56 -3.69 -3.68 8.57
N GLY A 57 -3.43 -4.80 7.87
CA GLY A 57 -4.20 -6.03 8.05
C GLY A 57 -4.09 -6.66 9.45
N VAL A 58 -3.01 -6.41 10.19
CA VAL A 58 -2.89 -6.82 11.60
C VAL A 58 -3.65 -5.85 12.52
N LEU A 59 -3.45 -4.55 12.34
CA LEU A 59 -4.07 -3.51 13.18
C LEU A 59 -5.60 -3.55 13.13
N VAL A 60 -6.19 -3.74 11.94
CA VAL A 60 -7.65 -3.85 11.79
C VAL A 60 -8.19 -5.10 12.50
N ARG A 61 -7.44 -6.22 12.48
CA ARG A 61 -7.86 -7.43 13.20
C ARG A 61 -7.81 -7.26 14.72
N ILE A 62 -6.85 -6.49 15.24
CA ILE A 62 -6.79 -6.14 16.66
C ILE A 62 -7.97 -5.23 17.02
N GLY A 63 -8.23 -4.18 16.24
CA GLY A 63 -9.33 -3.26 16.48
C GLY A 63 -10.72 -3.90 16.44
N ARG A 64 -10.93 -4.94 15.63
CA ARG A 64 -12.20 -5.71 15.60
C ARG A 64 -12.40 -6.65 16.80
N ARG A 65 -11.37 -6.91 17.60
CA ARG A 65 -11.43 -7.78 18.79
C ARG A 65 -11.62 -7.00 20.09
N ALA A 66 -11.51 -5.67 20.05
CA ALA A 66 -11.77 -4.77 21.18
C ALA A 66 -13.23 -4.32 21.18
#